data_AF-A0A5N6KWR4-F1
#
_entry.id   AF-A0A5N6KWR4-F1
#
_cell.length_a   1.000
_cell.length_b   1.000
_cell.length_c   1.000
_cell.angle_alpha   90.00
_cell.angle_beta   90.00
_cell.angle_gamma   90.00
#
_symmetry.space_group_name_H-M   'P 1'
#
loop_
_entity.id
_entity.type
_entity.pdbx_description
1 polymer ?
#
loop_
_entity_poly.entity_id
_entity_poly.type
_entity_poly.pdbx_seq_one_letter_code
_entity_poly.pdbx_strand_id
1 'polypeptide(L)'
;MPLQSYNPTIRRAIDVAAIIVSSSAPFTVSELTHGFELPIPVALKAAVIISPSLQFFVLLSSWSFSKTSERLSQFLSFSVFVTGAIDIALISAGTTWMNQDVLLCILSSTWKEWFHQKSSGQIREIQDALKCCGLVSVKDMAWPFPDRTHDANACASAYGRERACLNVWSQEASRVLGGIVGIGAIGFIFKVRLPVPFHSSDCNGWTFQKRKCD
;
A
#
# COMPACT_ATOMS: atom_id res chain seq x y z
N MET A 1 -25.83 -21.04 17.61
CA MET A 1 -24.71 -20.24 18.18
C MET A 1 -25.20 -18.81 18.31
N PRO A 2 -25.34 -18.26 19.52
CA PRO A 2 -25.87 -16.90 19.69
C PRO A 2 -24.78 -15.88 19.39
N LEU A 3 -25.12 -14.86 18.60
CA LEU A 3 -24.28 -13.71 18.30
C LEU A 3 -24.01 -12.94 19.59
N GLN A 4 -22.75 -12.93 20.01
CA GLN A 4 -22.26 -12.30 21.22
C GLN A 4 -22.53 -10.79 21.17
N SER A 5 -23.42 -10.31 22.04
CA SER A 5 -23.69 -8.88 22.26
C SER A 5 -22.40 -8.16 22.61
N TYR A 6 -21.84 -7.46 21.63
CA TYR A 6 -20.55 -6.81 21.74
C TYR A 6 -20.71 -5.44 22.39
N ASN A 7 -20.04 -5.20 23.51
CA ASN A 7 -20.16 -3.99 24.31
C ASN A 7 -19.84 -2.72 23.46
N PRO A 8 -20.72 -1.71 23.42
CA PRO A 8 -20.54 -0.52 22.59
C PRO A 8 -19.27 0.28 22.92
N THR A 9 -18.78 0.21 24.16
CA THR A 9 -17.54 0.86 24.59
C THR A 9 -16.30 0.17 24.01
N ILE A 10 -16.31 -1.17 23.95
CA ILE A 10 -15.22 -1.96 23.35
C ILE A 10 -15.19 -1.73 21.83
N ARG A 11 -16.36 -1.66 21.19
CA ARG A 11 -16.48 -1.32 19.76
C ARG A 11 -15.84 0.04 19.45
N ARG A 12 -16.15 1.06 20.25
CA ARG A 12 -15.57 2.40 20.11
C ARG A 12 -14.06 2.43 20.33
N ALA A 13 -13.54 1.66 21.28
CA ALA A 13 -12.10 1.58 21.53
C ALA A 13 -11.34 0.96 20.35
N ILE A 14 -11.93 -0.05 19.70
CA ILE A 14 -11.37 -0.67 18.48
C ILE A 14 -11.39 0.30 17.32
N ASP A 15 -12.50 1.03 17.11
CA ASP A 15 -12.60 2.03 16.05
C ASP A 15 -11.57 3.16 16.23
N VAL A 16 -11.33 3.60 17.47
CA VAL A 16 -10.30 4.62 17.80
C VAL A 16 -8.88 4.10 17.59
N ALA A 17 -8.59 2.87 17.98
CA ALA A 17 -7.29 2.24 17.72
C ALA A 17 -7.03 2.12 16.21
N ALA A 18 -8.06 1.76 15.43
CA ALA A 18 -8.00 1.69 13.97
C ALA A 18 -7.70 3.06 13.34
N ILE A 19 -8.34 4.12 13.84
CA ILE A 19 -8.13 5.50 13.42
C ILE A 19 -6.66 5.93 13.63
N ILE A 20 -6.10 5.63 14.80
CA ILE A 20 -4.72 6.00 15.14
C ILE A 20 -3.73 5.25 14.23
N VAL A 21 -3.90 3.94 14.05
CA VAL A 21 -3.01 3.10 13.23
C VAL A 21 -3.07 3.48 11.75
N SER A 22 -4.25 3.82 11.23
CA SER A 22 -4.44 4.17 9.82
C SER A 22 -3.81 5.51 9.46
N SER A 23 -3.73 6.44 10.42
CA SER A 23 -3.18 7.78 10.19
C SER A 23 -1.66 7.81 10.03
N SER A 24 -0.90 6.90 10.66
CA SER A 24 0.57 6.95 10.68
C SER A 24 1.25 6.09 9.62
N ALA A 25 0.62 5.01 9.17
CA ALA A 25 1.19 4.05 8.22
C ALA A 25 1.51 4.63 6.81
N PRO A 26 0.77 5.61 6.27
CA PRO A 26 1.07 6.14 4.94
C PRO A 26 2.32 7.01 4.90
N PHE A 27 2.59 7.76 5.97
CA PHE A 27 3.73 8.67 6.06
C PHE A 27 5.05 7.91 6.04
N THR A 28 5.11 6.76 6.71
CA THR A 28 6.32 5.91 6.72
C THR A 28 6.56 5.24 5.37
N VAL A 29 5.50 4.81 4.67
CA VAL A 29 5.63 4.20 3.34
C VAL A 29 6.02 5.24 2.29
N SER A 30 5.47 6.46 2.35
CA SER A 30 5.82 7.55 1.44
C SER A 30 7.31 7.89 1.53
N GLU A 31 7.83 8.05 2.74
CA GLU A 31 9.25 8.35 2.98
C GLU A 31 10.16 7.23 2.44
N LEU A 32 9.79 5.96 2.65
CA LEU A 32 10.53 4.80 2.13
C LEU A 32 10.48 4.71 0.60
N THR A 33 9.39 5.13 -0.04
CA THR A 33 9.29 5.07 -1.51
C THR A 33 10.07 6.17 -2.23
N HIS A 34 10.41 7.27 -1.56
CA HIS A 34 11.20 8.35 -2.13
C HIS A 34 12.68 7.97 -2.24
N GLY A 35 13.27 7.34 -1.21
CA GLY A 35 14.70 6.99 -1.22
C GLY A 35 15.10 5.76 -2.04
N PHE A 36 14.13 4.98 -2.55
CA PHE A 36 14.42 3.69 -3.21
C PHE A 36 13.95 3.59 -4.66
N GLU A 37 13.38 4.66 -5.22
CA GLU A 37 12.89 4.76 -6.62
C GLU A 37 12.27 3.46 -7.14
N LEU A 38 11.46 2.80 -6.31
CA LEU A 38 10.93 1.52 -6.72
C LEU A 38 10.06 1.74 -7.96
N PRO A 39 10.15 0.85 -8.97
CA PRO A 39 9.31 0.87 -10.17
C PRO A 39 7.86 0.46 -9.85
N ILE A 40 7.35 0.82 -8.68
CA ILE A 40 5.94 0.69 -8.33
C ILE A 40 5.16 1.78 -9.09
N PRO A 41 4.02 1.45 -9.72
CA PRO A 41 3.18 2.43 -10.40
C PRO A 41 2.84 3.58 -9.46
N VAL A 42 2.91 4.81 -9.95
CA VAL A 42 2.55 6.02 -9.18
C VAL A 42 1.14 5.90 -8.58
N ALA A 43 0.24 5.19 -9.27
CA ALA A 43 -1.10 4.87 -8.80
C ALA A 43 -1.12 4.08 -7.49
N LEU A 44 -0.20 3.12 -7.29
CA LEU A 44 -0.09 2.35 -6.05
C LEU A 44 0.45 3.20 -4.91
N LYS A 45 1.43 4.07 -5.17
CA LYS A 45 1.96 5.02 -4.17
C LYS A 45 0.86 5.97 -3.69
N ALA A 46 0.08 6.54 -4.61
CA ALA A 46 -1.04 7.41 -4.29
C ALA A 46 -2.19 6.68 -3.56
N ALA A 47 -2.50 5.44 -3.97
CA ALA A 47 -3.56 4.65 -3.37
C ALA A 47 -3.31 4.32 -1.89
N VAL A 48 -2.05 4.03 -1.51
CA VAL A 48 -1.67 3.75 -0.11
C VAL A 48 -1.85 4.99 0.78
N ILE A 49 -1.68 6.19 0.23
CA ILE A 49 -1.85 7.45 0.97
C ILE A 49 -3.33 7.83 1.09
N ILE A 50 -4.07 7.70 -0.02
CA ILE A 50 -5.45 8.15 -0.11
C ILE A 50 -6.41 7.19 0.62
N SER A 51 -6.19 5.88 0.54
CA SER A 51 -7.12 4.87 1.09
C SER A 51 -7.41 5.05 2.59
N PRO A 52 -6.41 5.12 3.50
CA PRO A 52 -6.68 5.28 4.93
C PRO A 52 -7.22 6.68 5.28
N SER A 53 -6.81 7.71 4.53
CA SER A 53 -7.30 9.09 4.71
C SER A 53 -8.80 9.19 4.44
N LEU A 54 -9.28 8.56 3.36
CA LEU A 54 -10.70 8.55 3.02
C LEU A 54 -11.51 7.78 4.07
N GLN A 55 -10.96 6.68 4.60
CA GLN A 55 -11.61 5.86 5.62
C GLN A 55 -11.71 6.59 6.96
N PHE A 56 -10.69 7.38 7.33
CA PHE A 56 -10.74 8.23 8.52
C PHE A 56 -11.92 9.21 8.46
N PHE A 57 -12.11 9.90 7.33
CA PHE A 57 -13.24 10.83 7.16
C PHE A 57 -14.60 10.14 7.24
N VAL A 58 -14.73 8.95 6.65
CA VAL A 58 -15.96 8.14 6.70
C VAL A 58 -16.29 7.71 8.14
N LEU A 59 -15.30 7.24 8.90
CA LEU A 59 -15.48 6.83 10.29
C LEU A 59 -15.82 8.02 11.20
N LEU A 60 -15.17 9.17 11.02
CA LEU A 60 -15.45 10.38 11.79
C LEU A 60 -16.86 10.91 11.53
N SER A 61 -17.32 10.90 10.28
CA SER A 61 -18.68 11.32 9.93
C SER A 61 -19.74 10.38 10.53
N SER A 62 -19.44 9.08 10.58
CA SER A 62 -20.31 8.07 11.21
C SER A 62 -20.36 8.20 12.73
N TRP A 63 -19.29 8.69 13.37
CA TRP A 63 -19.25 8.99 14.80
C TRP A 63 -20.03 10.27 15.16
N SER A 64 -19.91 11.31 14.33
CA SER A 64 -20.46 12.63 14.63
C SER A 64 -21.95 12.79 14.30
N PHE A 65 -22.50 12.01 13.36
CA PHE A 65 -23.89 12.15 12.94
C PHE A 65 -24.75 10.96 13.37
N SER A 66 -25.39 11.08 14.54
CA SER A 66 -26.41 10.14 15.03
C SER A 66 -27.67 10.05 14.14
N LYS A 67 -27.88 10.99 13.21
CA LYS A 67 -28.96 10.97 12.22
C LYS A 67 -28.35 11.04 10.83
N THR A 68 -28.19 9.87 10.20
CA THR A 68 -27.66 9.77 8.84
C THR A 68 -28.80 9.97 7.84
N SER A 69 -28.62 10.91 6.90
CA SER A 69 -29.54 11.08 5.76
C SER A 69 -29.42 9.88 4.80
N GLU A 70 -30.50 9.50 4.12
CA GLU A 70 -30.49 8.48 3.05
C GLU A 70 -29.40 8.71 2.00
N ARG A 71 -29.21 9.97 1.58
CA ARG A 71 -28.14 10.34 0.64
C ARG A 71 -26.76 10.07 1.22
N LEU A 72 -26.56 10.40 2.49
CA LEU A 72 -25.29 10.18 3.18
C LEU A 72 -25.02 8.68 3.33
N SER A 73 -26.02 7.86 3.64
CA SER A 73 -25.90 6.39 3.69
C SER A 73 -25.45 5.79 2.35
N GLN A 74 -26.03 6.27 1.25
CA GLN A 74 -25.66 5.85 -0.10
C GLN A 74 -24.22 6.26 -0.45
N PHE A 75 -23.81 7.48 -0.09
CA PHE A 75 -22.42 7.95 -0.26
C PHE A 75 -21.43 7.14 0.58
N LEU A 76 -21.76 6.83 1.83
CA LEU A 76 -20.92 6.03 2.72
C LEU A 76 -20.74 4.60 2.17
N SER A 77 -21.82 3.99 1.68
CA SER A 77 -21.78 2.65 1.08
C SER A 77 -20.91 2.61 -0.18
N PHE A 78 -21.05 3.60 -1.07
CA PHE A 78 -20.21 3.73 -2.27
C PHE A 78 -18.73 3.93 -1.90
N SER A 79 -18.45 4.79 -0.92
CA SER A 79 -17.09 5.04 -0.44
C SER A 79 -16.42 3.78 0.12
N VAL A 80 -17.15 2.98 0.90
CA VAL A 80 -16.66 1.69 1.44
C VAL A 80 -16.36 0.71 0.30
N PHE A 81 -17.21 0.65 -0.73
CA PHE A 81 -16.98 -0.23 -1.88
C PHE A 81 -15.73 0.16 -2.67
N VAL A 82 -15.59 1.45 -3.02
CA VAL A 82 -14.44 1.97 -3.77
C VAL A 82 -13.14 1.74 -3.00
N THR A 83 -13.11 2.10 -1.71
CA THR A 83 -11.92 1.88 -0.89
C THR A 83 -11.65 0.40 -0.64
N GLY A 84 -12.66 -0.47 -0.60
CA GLY A 84 -12.48 -1.92 -0.52
C GLY A 84 -11.81 -2.49 -1.77
N ALA A 85 -12.21 -2.03 -2.96
CA ALA A 85 -11.57 -2.41 -4.22
C ALA A 85 -10.10 -1.96 -4.27
N ILE A 86 -9.80 -0.76 -3.77
CA ILE A 86 -8.42 -0.26 -3.66
C ILE A 86 -7.59 -1.16 -2.75
N ASP A 87 -8.07 -1.52 -1.57
CA ASP A 87 -7.34 -2.39 -0.63
C ASP A 87 -7.04 -3.76 -1.25
N ILE A 88 -8.00 -4.35 -1.97
CA ILE A 88 -7.81 -5.61 -2.71
C ILE A 88 -6.74 -5.43 -3.81
N ALA A 89 -6.74 -4.31 -4.52
CA ALA A 89 -5.72 -4.01 -5.52
C ALA A 89 -4.33 -3.86 -4.89
N LEU A 90 -4.22 -3.23 -3.71
CA LEU A 90 -2.97 -3.12 -2.97
C LEU A 90 -2.44 -4.49 -2.52
N ILE A 91 -3.32 -5.34 -1.97
CA ILE A 91 -2.97 -6.70 -1.56
C ILE A 91 -2.51 -7.53 -2.75
N SER A 92 -3.28 -7.53 -3.84
CA SER A 92 -3.01 -8.36 -5.02
C SER A 92 -1.73 -7.92 -5.74
N ALA A 93 -1.56 -6.63 -5.98
CA ALA A 93 -0.34 -6.09 -6.58
C ALA A 93 0.87 -6.32 -5.66
N GLY A 94 0.77 -5.97 -4.38
CA GLY A 94 1.87 -6.17 -3.43
C GLY A 94 2.31 -7.63 -3.36
N THR A 95 1.37 -8.57 -3.28
CA THR A 95 1.67 -10.02 -3.23
C THR A 95 2.33 -10.51 -4.51
N THR A 96 1.87 -10.04 -5.68
CA THR A 96 2.45 -10.43 -6.97
C THR A 96 3.89 -9.97 -7.10
N TRP A 97 4.18 -8.76 -6.61
CA TRP A 97 5.51 -8.13 -6.71
C TRP A 97 6.47 -8.62 -5.62
N MET A 98 5.95 -9.20 -4.54
CA MET A 98 6.75 -9.85 -3.49
C MET A 98 7.36 -11.19 -3.93
N ASN A 99 6.94 -11.75 -5.07
CA ASN A 99 7.63 -12.91 -5.62
C ASN A 99 9.08 -12.52 -5.90
N GLN A 100 10.02 -13.21 -5.25
CA GLN A 100 11.43 -12.85 -5.26
C GLN A 100 12.03 -12.84 -6.69
N ASP A 101 11.64 -13.80 -7.53
CA ASP A 101 12.14 -13.88 -8.91
C ASP A 101 11.61 -12.73 -9.77
N VAL A 102 10.32 -12.41 -9.64
CA VAL A 102 9.67 -11.29 -10.33
C VAL A 102 10.30 -9.96 -9.88
N LEU A 103 10.50 -9.79 -8.57
CA LEU A 103 11.09 -8.59 -7.99
C LEU A 103 12.52 -8.38 -8.51
N LEU A 104 13.36 -9.40 -8.42
CA LEU A 104 14.75 -9.34 -8.89
C LEU A 104 14.81 -9.02 -10.40
N CYS A 105 13.92 -9.62 -11.19
CA CYS A 105 13.81 -9.35 -12.62
C CYS A 105 13.52 -7.87 -12.87
N ILE A 106 12.46 -7.33 -12.26
CA ILE A 106 12.05 -5.93 -12.42
C ILE A 106 13.16 -4.98 -11.97
N LEU A 107 13.72 -5.16 -10.77
CA LEU A 107 14.81 -4.33 -10.25
C LEU A 107 16.02 -4.34 -11.20
N SER A 108 16.41 -5.51 -11.70
CA SER A 108 17.54 -5.62 -12.61
C SER A 108 17.29 -4.95 -13.96
N SER A 109 16.06 -5.05 -14.49
CA SER A 109 15.69 -4.40 -15.75
C SER A 109 15.69 -2.87 -15.63
N THR A 110 15.13 -2.34 -14.55
CA THR A 110 15.07 -0.91 -14.27
C THR A 110 16.47 -0.33 -14.07
N TRP A 111 17.33 -1.02 -13.33
CA TRP A 111 18.72 -0.58 -13.16
C TRP A 111 19.50 -0.56 -14.48
N LYS A 112 19.34 -1.60 -15.30
CA LYS A 112 19.96 -1.66 -16.63
C LYS A 112 19.50 -0.48 -17.48
N GLU A 113 18.21 -0.17 -17.48
CA GLU A 113 17.66 0.98 -18.20
C GLU A 113 18.29 2.30 -17.75
N TRP A 114 18.39 2.55 -16.44
CA TRP A 114 19.07 3.75 -15.91
C TRP A 114 20.54 3.81 -16.26
N PHE A 115 21.24 2.67 -16.26
CA PHE A 115 22.63 2.59 -16.68
C PHE A 115 22.81 2.91 -18.17
N HIS A 116 21.91 2.39 -19.03
CA HIS A 116 21.90 2.68 -20.46
C HIS A 116 21.61 4.15 -20.75
N GLN A 117 20.69 4.76 -20.01
CA GLN A 117 20.36 6.19 -20.10
C GLN A 117 21.42 7.10 -19.44
N LYS A 118 22.45 6.53 -18.80
CA LYS A 118 23.48 7.26 -18.03
C LYS A 118 22.88 8.17 -16.96
N SER A 119 21.78 7.70 -16.37
CA SER A 119 21.02 8.38 -15.32
C SER A 119 21.77 8.27 -13.99
N SER A 120 22.79 9.12 -13.83
CA SER A 120 23.72 9.10 -12.69
C SER A 120 23.05 9.44 -11.36
N GLY A 121 22.00 10.26 -11.36
CA GLY A 121 21.29 10.67 -10.15
C GLY A 121 20.67 9.49 -9.42
N GLN A 122 19.87 8.71 -10.15
CA GLN A 122 19.12 7.54 -9.67
C GLN A 122 20.04 6.47 -9.08
N ILE A 123 21.05 6.07 -9.86
CA ILE A 123 22.00 5.03 -9.43
C ILE A 123 22.81 5.50 -8.21
N ARG A 124 23.25 6.76 -8.20
CA ARG A 124 24.01 7.32 -7.08
C ARG A 124 23.17 7.40 -5.81
N GLU A 125 21.92 7.86 -5.91
CA GLU A 125 21.02 7.98 -4.76
C GLU A 125 20.81 6.61 -4.10
N ILE A 126 20.53 5.57 -4.90
CA ILE A 126 20.37 4.22 -4.37
C ILE A 126 21.67 3.70 -3.75
N GLN A 127 22.81 3.90 -4.42
CA GLN A 127 24.11 3.48 -3.89
C GLN A 127 24.45 4.15 -2.55
N ASP A 128 24.15 5.44 -2.42
CA ASP A 128 24.38 6.23 -1.22
C ASP A 128 23.41 5.86 -0.09
N ALA A 129 22.13 5.68 -0.40
CA ALA A 129 21.11 5.24 0.56
C ALA A 129 21.41 3.84 1.10
N LEU A 130 21.76 2.90 0.21
CA LEU A 130 22.05 1.52 0.57
C LEU A 130 23.50 1.26 0.93
N LYS A 131 24.39 2.25 0.90
CA LYS A 131 25.84 2.07 1.14
C LYS A 131 26.40 0.83 0.41
N CYS A 132 26.10 0.71 -0.87
CA CYS A 132 26.49 -0.41 -1.73
C CYS A 132 27.09 0.12 -3.04
N CYS A 133 27.71 -0.77 -3.82
CA CYS A 133 28.26 -0.46 -5.13
C CYS A 133 27.82 -1.54 -6.13
N GLY A 134 27.46 -1.09 -7.33
CA GLY A 134 27.04 -1.93 -8.46
C GLY A 134 25.80 -2.80 -8.21
N LEU A 135 25.25 -3.36 -9.28
CA LEU A 135 24.00 -4.12 -9.26
C LEU A 135 24.23 -5.53 -8.70
N VAL A 136 24.78 -6.44 -9.52
CA VAL A 136 25.02 -7.85 -9.14
C VAL A 136 26.35 -8.03 -8.41
N SER A 137 27.33 -7.19 -8.76
CA SER A 137 28.67 -7.16 -8.17
C SER A 137 29.08 -5.72 -7.95
N VAL A 138 30.09 -5.51 -7.09
CA VAL A 138 30.63 -4.19 -6.72
C VAL A 138 31.02 -3.33 -7.92
N LYS A 139 31.48 -3.98 -8.99
CA LYS A 139 31.96 -3.35 -10.23
C LYS A 139 30.89 -3.24 -11.32
N ASP A 140 29.78 -3.95 -11.15
CA ASP A 140 28.78 -4.15 -12.20
C ASP A 140 27.84 -2.95 -12.25
N MET A 141 27.86 -2.21 -13.37
CA MET A 141 26.97 -1.06 -13.59
C MET A 141 26.99 -0.03 -12.44
N ALA A 142 28.14 0.12 -11.78
CA ALA A 142 28.31 1.04 -10.66
C ALA A 142 28.48 2.48 -11.14
N TRP A 143 27.98 3.44 -10.36
CA TRP A 143 28.37 4.84 -10.47
C TRP A 143 29.60 5.09 -9.57
N PRO A 144 30.58 5.93 -9.96
CA PRO A 144 30.74 6.62 -11.24
C PRO A 144 30.89 5.66 -12.42
N PHE A 145 30.28 5.98 -13.55
CA PHE A 145 30.34 5.11 -14.74
C PHE A 145 31.78 5.01 -15.25
N PRO A 146 32.22 3.83 -15.73
CA PRO A 146 33.57 3.67 -16.22
C PRO A 146 33.79 4.53 -17.46
N ASP A 147 34.82 5.38 -17.40
CA ASP A 147 35.29 6.25 -18.47
C ASP A 147 36.83 6.23 -18.51
N ARG A 148 37.47 7.14 -19.25
CA ARG A 148 38.95 7.19 -19.33
C ARG A 148 39.61 7.57 -17.99
N THR A 149 38.86 8.10 -17.05
CA THR A 149 39.32 8.63 -15.75
C THR A 149 38.83 7.80 -14.55
N HIS A 150 37.77 7.02 -14.72
CA HIS A 150 37.15 6.21 -13.67
C HIS A 150 37.17 4.72 -14.07
N ASP A 151 37.83 3.89 -13.24
CA ASP A 151 37.74 2.44 -13.36
C ASP A 151 36.38 1.93 -12.85
N ALA A 152 35.97 0.73 -13.25
CA ALA A 152 34.76 0.07 -12.75
C ALA A 152 34.77 -0.14 -11.21
N ASN A 153 35.96 -0.06 -10.58
CA ASN A 153 36.13 -0.10 -9.13
C ASN A 153 36.01 1.27 -8.43
N ALA A 154 35.78 2.36 -9.15
CA ALA A 154 35.83 3.72 -8.59
C ALA A 154 34.90 3.88 -7.38
N CYS A 155 33.71 3.28 -7.40
CA CYS A 155 32.78 3.30 -6.28
C CYS A 155 33.37 2.66 -5.01
N ALA A 156 33.95 1.47 -5.13
CA ALA A 156 34.53 0.76 -4.01
C ALA A 156 35.76 1.47 -3.44
N SER A 157 36.64 1.96 -4.31
CA SER A 157 37.86 2.65 -3.91
C SER A 157 37.59 4.03 -3.28
N ALA A 158 36.57 4.76 -3.76
CA ALA A 158 36.24 6.09 -3.25
C ALA A 158 35.45 6.03 -1.93
N TYR A 159 34.54 5.05 -1.79
CA TYR A 159 33.59 4.99 -0.67
C TYR A 159 33.80 3.82 0.29
N GLY A 160 34.75 2.91 0.02
CA GLY A 160 35.05 1.76 0.86
C GLY A 160 33.92 0.73 0.95
N ARG A 161 33.07 0.63 -0.09
CA ARG A 161 31.89 -0.24 -0.11
C ARG A 161 32.19 -1.52 -0.89
N GLU A 162 32.02 -2.67 -0.24
CA GLU A 162 32.36 -3.99 -0.81
C GLU A 162 31.15 -4.90 -1.09
N ARG A 163 29.93 -4.35 -1.00
CA ARG A 163 28.69 -5.12 -1.20
C ARG A 163 27.93 -4.69 -2.45
N ALA A 164 27.34 -5.68 -3.12
CA ALA A 164 26.43 -5.48 -4.24
C ALA A 164 25.07 -4.93 -3.79
N CYS A 165 24.46 -4.06 -4.61
CA CYS A 165 23.19 -3.41 -4.29
C CYS A 165 21.98 -4.33 -4.44
N LEU A 166 21.97 -5.28 -5.39
CA LEU A 166 20.76 -6.04 -5.74
C LEU A 166 20.16 -6.79 -4.55
N ASN A 167 20.98 -7.43 -3.72
CA ASN A 167 20.50 -8.19 -2.56
C ASN A 167 19.90 -7.29 -1.48
N VAL A 168 20.58 -6.18 -1.16
CA VAL A 168 20.09 -5.24 -0.14
C VAL A 168 18.86 -4.49 -0.64
N TRP A 169 18.88 -4.08 -1.91
CA TRP A 169 17.80 -3.35 -2.55
C TRP A 169 16.52 -4.18 -2.66
N SER A 170 16.62 -5.45 -3.07
CA SER A 170 15.47 -6.36 -3.11
C SER A 170 14.89 -6.66 -1.72
N GLN A 171 15.72 -6.71 -0.68
CA GLN A 171 15.24 -6.87 0.70
C GLN A 171 14.46 -5.65 1.18
N GLU A 172 14.97 -4.44 0.96
CA GLU A 172 14.24 -3.21 1.31
C GLU A 172 12.96 -3.08 0.47
N ALA A 173 13.03 -3.42 -0.82
CA ALA A 173 11.85 -3.42 -1.67
C ALA A 173 10.78 -4.41 -1.19
N SER A 174 11.19 -5.61 -0.77
CA SER A 174 10.29 -6.61 -0.20
C SER A 174 9.63 -6.14 1.10
N ARG A 175 10.36 -5.41 1.96
CA ARG A 175 9.81 -4.82 3.19
C ARG A 175 8.75 -3.77 2.89
N VAL A 176 9.01 -2.88 1.94
CA VAL A 176 8.05 -1.86 1.50
C VAL A 176 6.79 -2.52 0.92
N LEU A 177 6.96 -3.50 0.02
CA LEU A 177 5.84 -4.25 -0.55
C LEU A 177 5.02 -4.99 0.52
N GLY A 178 5.69 -5.62 1.49
CA GLY A 178 5.04 -6.24 2.64
C GLY A 178 4.24 -5.25 3.48
N GLY A 179 4.76 -4.03 3.67
CA GLY A 179 4.03 -2.93 4.30
C GLY A 179 2.76 -2.54 3.55
N ILE A 180 2.82 -2.44 2.21
CA ILE A 180 1.66 -2.14 1.35
C ILE A 180 0.59 -3.23 1.48
N VAL A 181 0.97 -4.50 1.44
CA VAL A 181 0.05 -5.64 1.64
C VAL A 181 -0.55 -5.58 3.04
N GLY A 182 0.25 -5.29 4.06
CA GLY A 182 -0.20 -5.15 5.44
C GLY A 182 -1.26 -4.07 5.59
N ILE A 183 -1.03 -2.88 5.03
CA ILE A 183 -2.00 -1.76 5.05
C ILE A 183 -3.31 -2.17 4.37
N GLY A 184 -3.23 -2.74 3.15
CA GLY A 184 -4.42 -3.19 2.43
C GLY A 184 -5.20 -4.26 3.20
N ALA A 185 -4.50 -5.25 3.77
CA ALA A 185 -5.13 -6.32 4.55
C ALA A 185 -5.82 -5.79 5.82
N ILE A 186 -5.15 -4.90 6.56
CA ILE A 186 -5.72 -4.27 7.76
C ILE A 186 -6.97 -3.47 7.39
N GLY A 187 -6.89 -2.61 6.37
CA GLY A 187 -8.03 -1.82 5.88
C GLY A 187 -9.21 -2.69 5.45
N PHE A 188 -8.94 -3.79 4.76
CA PHE A 188 -9.98 -4.75 4.34
C PHE A 188 -10.64 -5.45 5.53
N ILE A 189 -9.86 -5.93 6.51
CA ILE A 189 -10.38 -6.59 7.72
C ILE A 189 -11.31 -5.66 8.49
N PHE A 190 -10.95 -4.38 8.63
CA PHE A 190 -11.81 -3.40 9.29
C PHE A 190 -13.15 -3.23 8.58
N LYS A 191 -13.16 -3.17 7.24
CA LYS A 191 -14.42 -3.06 6.46
C LYS A 191 -15.33 -4.26 6.62
N VAL A 192 -14.78 -5.48 6.65
CA VAL A 192 -15.56 -6.70 6.88
C VAL A 192 -16.18 -6.72 8.29
N ARG A 193 -15.51 -6.09 9.27
CA ARG A 193 -15.99 -6.04 10.66
C ARG A 193 -17.01 -4.94 10.92
N LEU A 194 -17.05 -3.90 10.09
CA LEU A 194 -18.04 -2.82 10.18
C LEU A 194 -19.41 -3.34 9.72
N PRO A 195 -20.45 -3.25 10.56
CA PRO A 195 -21.82 -3.40 10.08
C PRO A 195 -22.16 -2.15 9.27
N VAL A 196 -21.75 -2.13 8.00
CA VAL A 196 -22.45 -1.30 7.03
C VAL A 196 -23.90 -1.78 7.05
N PRO A 197 -24.89 -0.90 7.30
CA PRO A 197 -26.28 -1.27 7.10
C PRO A 197 -26.40 -1.53 5.59
N PHE A 198 -26.26 -2.79 5.21
CA PHE A 198 -26.68 -3.25 3.91
C PHE A 198 -28.15 -2.83 3.84
N HIS A 199 -28.47 -1.88 2.95
CA HIS A 199 -29.83 -1.48 2.69
C HIS A 199 -30.52 -2.73 2.13
N SER A 200 -31.07 -3.53 3.04
CA SER A 200 -32.14 -4.46 2.76
C SER A 200 -33.24 -3.56 2.25
N SER A 201 -33.32 -3.41 0.93
CA SER A 201 -34.50 -2.89 0.28
C SER A 201 -35.65 -3.75 0.80
N ASP A 202 -36.42 -3.20 1.74
CA ASP A 202 -37.67 -3.78 2.14
C ASP A 202 -38.55 -3.83 0.87
N CYS A 203 -38.55 -4.97 0.18
CA CYS A 203 -39.64 -5.36 -0.70
C CYS A 203 -40.85 -5.74 0.17
N ASN A 204 -41.23 -4.89 1.11
CA ASN A 204 -42.46 -4.99 1.88
C ASN A 204 -43.44 -3.95 1.33
N GLY A 205 -43.85 -4.19 0.08
CA GLY A 205 -44.83 -3.41 -0.65
C GLY A 205 -45.91 -4.29 -1.27
N TRP A 206 -46.40 -5.32 -0.56
CA TRP A 206 -47.61 -6.04 -0.93
C TRP A 206 -48.43 -6.40 0.30
N THR A 207 -49.12 -5.41 0.86
CA THR A 207 -50.32 -5.67 1.66
C THR A 207 -51.51 -5.00 0.98
N PHE A 208 -52.31 -5.77 0.24
CA PHE A 208 -53.79 -5.84 0.38
C PHE A 208 -54.40 -6.72 -0.72
N GLN A 209 -54.71 -7.98 -0.39
CA GLN A 209 -56.07 -8.55 -0.50
C GLN A 209 -56.03 -10.04 -0.15
N LYS A 210 -56.47 -10.38 1.06
CA LYS A 210 -56.95 -11.74 1.36
C LYS A 210 -58.24 -11.97 0.58
N ARG A 211 -58.16 -12.68 -0.55
CA ARG A 211 -59.32 -13.46 -1.03
C ARG A 211 -59.30 -14.79 -0.30
N LYS A 212 -60.38 -15.06 0.44
CA LYS A 212 -60.73 -16.41 0.89
C LYS A 212 -60.94 -17.28 -0.34
N CYS A 213 -60.29 -18.44 -0.37
CA CYS A 213 -60.83 -19.62 -1.02
C CYS A 213 -61.43 -20.49 0.10
N ASP A 214 -62.51 -21.18 -0.28
CA ASP A 214 -63.50 -21.92 0.52
C ASP A 214 -64.65 -21.07 1.11
#